data_AF-A0A3M3WYU0-F1
#
_entry.id   AF-A0A3M3WYU0-F1
#
_cell.length_a   1.000
_cell.length_b   1.000
_cell.length_c   1.000
_cell.angle_alpha   90.00
_cell.angle_beta   90.00
_cell.angle_gamma   90.00
#
_symmetry.space_group_name_H-M   'P 1'
#
loop_
_entity.id
_entity.type
_entity.pdbx_description
1 polymer ?
#
loop_
_entity_poly.entity_id
_entity_poly.type
_entity_poly.pdbx_seq_one_letter_code
_entity_poly.pdbx_strand_id
1 'polypeptide(L)'
;MAFEPAHQIIWVASNGADAVQRCVEQTPDLILMDLIMPVMDGVEATRRIMAETPCAIVIVTVDREQNMRRVFEAMGHGALDVVDTPAIGGPNPKEAAAPLLRKILNIDWLIGQRVGREHVVAAPRSEPARRDRLVAIGSSAGGPA
;
A
#
# COMPACT_ATOMS: atom_id res chain seq x y z
N MET A 1 -4.49 26.80 -13.58
CA MET A 1 -3.65 25.70 -13.07
C MET A 1 -4.44 24.42 -13.32
N ALA A 2 -4.07 23.69 -14.37
CA ALA A 2 -4.79 22.49 -14.78
C ALA A 2 -4.61 21.42 -13.69
N PHE A 3 -5.73 20.94 -13.15
CA PHE A 3 -5.78 19.73 -12.33
C PHE A 3 -5.40 18.56 -13.22
N GLU A 4 -4.12 18.24 -13.33
CA GLU A 4 -3.77 16.86 -13.64
C GLU A 4 -4.09 16.03 -12.38
N PRO A 5 -4.88 14.94 -12.51
CA PRO A 5 -5.05 14.04 -11.39
C PRO A 5 -3.67 13.49 -11.02
N ALA A 6 -3.24 13.69 -9.77
CA ALA A 6 -1.93 13.25 -9.29
C ALA A 6 -1.71 11.72 -9.38
N HIS A 7 -2.78 10.95 -9.64
CA HIS A 7 -2.73 9.49 -9.75
C HIS A 7 -3.56 9.05 -10.95
N GLN A 8 -3.08 8.02 -11.65
CA GLN A 8 -3.75 7.42 -12.79
C GLN A 8 -4.14 5.97 -12.47
N ILE A 9 -5.37 5.59 -12.82
CA ILE A 9 -5.81 4.19 -12.73
C ILE A 9 -5.34 3.49 -14.00
N ILE A 10 -4.43 2.52 -13.86
CA ILE A 10 -3.90 1.75 -15.00
C ILE A 10 -4.73 0.49 -15.30
N TRP A 11 -5.40 -0.07 -14.29
CA TRP A 11 -6.36 -1.16 -14.44
C TRP A 11 -7.24 -1.30 -13.20
N VAL A 12 -8.33 -2.09 -13.35
CA VAL A 12 -9.21 -2.51 -12.25
C VAL A 12 -9.36 -4.02 -12.34
N ALA A 13 -9.25 -4.71 -11.20
CA ALA A 13 -9.45 -6.14 -11.10
C ALA A 13 -10.80 -6.45 -10.43
N SER A 14 -11.43 -7.53 -10.85
CA SER A 14 -12.72 -8.00 -10.33
C SER A 14 -12.62 -8.95 -9.14
N ASN A 15 -11.43 -9.50 -8.90
CA ASN A 15 -11.11 -10.43 -7.81
C ASN A 15 -9.58 -10.55 -7.62
N GLY A 16 -9.15 -11.28 -6.59
CA GLY A 16 -7.72 -11.44 -6.27
C GLY A 16 -6.91 -12.15 -7.36
N ALA A 17 -7.47 -13.11 -8.09
CA ALA A 17 -6.75 -13.83 -9.14
C ALA A 17 -6.51 -12.95 -10.37
N ASP A 18 -7.52 -12.16 -10.76
CA ASP A 18 -7.40 -11.13 -11.80
C ASP A 18 -6.38 -10.05 -11.40
N ALA A 19 -6.37 -9.63 -10.13
CA ALA A 19 -5.36 -8.69 -9.61
C ALA A 19 -3.94 -9.25 -9.73
N VAL A 20 -3.71 -10.51 -9.33
CA VAL A 20 -2.41 -11.18 -9.47
C VAL A 20 -1.97 -11.23 -10.93
N GLN A 21 -2.85 -11.63 -11.85
CA GLN A 21 -2.53 -11.70 -13.27
C GLN A 21 -2.16 -10.31 -13.83
N ARG A 22 -2.95 -9.29 -13.51
CA ARG A 22 -2.68 -7.91 -13.95
C ARG A 22 -1.37 -7.35 -13.39
N CYS A 23 -0.97 -7.74 -12.18
CA CYS A 23 0.32 -7.33 -11.61
C CYS A 23 1.51 -7.92 -12.38
N VAL A 24 1.37 -9.15 -12.90
CA VAL A 24 2.37 -9.79 -13.77
C VAL A 24 2.44 -9.09 -15.12
N GLU A 25 1.30 -8.72 -15.70
CA GLU A 25 1.24 -8.02 -16.98
C GLU A 25 1.73 -6.57 -16.88
N GLN A 26 1.34 -5.86 -15.83
CA GLN A 26 1.65 -4.46 -15.60
C GLN A 26 1.58 -4.10 -14.10
N THR A 27 2.73 -4.12 -13.43
CA THR A 27 2.83 -3.77 -12.00
C THR A 27 2.57 -2.27 -11.75
N PRO A 28 1.60 -1.90 -10.90
CA PRO A 28 1.36 -0.52 -10.47
C PRO A 28 2.30 -0.09 -9.34
N ASP A 29 2.38 1.22 -9.09
CA ASP A 29 3.09 1.76 -7.92
C ASP A 29 2.36 1.45 -6.60
N LEU A 30 1.02 1.42 -6.64
CA LEU A 30 0.16 1.17 -5.49
C LEU A 30 -1.10 0.41 -5.92
N ILE A 31 -1.47 -0.59 -5.11
CA ILE A 31 -2.73 -1.33 -5.20
C ILE A 31 -3.60 -1.00 -3.99
N LEU A 32 -4.86 -0.71 -4.27
CA LEU A 32 -5.93 -0.74 -3.27
C LEU A 32 -6.62 -2.10 -3.39
N MET A 33 -6.44 -2.95 -2.39
CA MET A 33 -6.87 -4.35 -2.41
C MET A 33 -8.05 -4.54 -1.46
N ASP A 34 -9.23 -4.89 -1.99
CA ASP A 34 -10.34 -5.31 -1.13
C ASP A 34 -9.97 -6.60 -0.39
N LEU A 35 -10.24 -6.65 0.90
CA LEU A 35 -9.96 -7.81 1.73
C LEU A 35 -10.87 -8.99 1.39
N ILE A 36 -12.14 -8.73 1.04
CA ILE A 36 -13.15 -9.75 0.83
C ILE A 36 -13.60 -9.73 -0.63
N MET A 37 -13.14 -10.72 -1.39
CA MET A 37 -13.45 -10.85 -2.82
C MET A 37 -13.83 -12.30 -3.17
N PRO A 38 -14.59 -12.52 -4.26
CA PRO A 38 -14.84 -13.86 -4.77
C PRO A 38 -13.56 -14.47 -5.36
N VAL A 39 -13.54 -15.80 -5.54
CA VAL A 39 -12.44 -16.58 -6.18
C VAL A 39 -11.13 -16.60 -5.37
N MET A 40 -10.55 -15.44 -5.10
CA MET A 40 -9.34 -15.26 -4.29
C MET A 40 -9.51 -13.97 -3.48
N ASP A 41 -9.33 -14.08 -2.17
CA ASP A 41 -9.45 -12.95 -1.26
C ASP A 41 -8.19 -12.06 -1.26
N GLY A 42 -8.29 -10.89 -0.62
CA GLY A 42 -7.20 -9.93 -0.58
C GLY A 42 -5.97 -10.42 0.17
N VAL A 43 -6.11 -11.37 1.10
CA VAL A 43 -4.98 -11.93 1.86
C VAL A 43 -4.12 -12.78 0.94
N GLU A 44 -4.74 -13.74 0.24
CA GLU A 44 -4.03 -14.63 -0.68
C GLU A 44 -3.50 -13.87 -1.90
N ALA A 45 -4.27 -12.90 -2.42
CA ALA A 45 -3.80 -12.02 -3.50
C ALA A 45 -2.56 -11.23 -3.08
N THR A 46 -2.58 -10.62 -1.88
CA THR A 46 -1.42 -9.91 -1.31
C THR A 46 -0.22 -10.83 -1.21
N ARG A 47 -0.39 -12.05 -0.69
CA ARG A 47 0.69 -13.03 -0.57
C ARG A 47 1.35 -13.35 -1.91
N ARG A 48 0.56 -13.57 -2.96
CA ARG A 48 1.08 -13.91 -4.30
C ARG A 48 1.73 -12.73 -4.97
N ILE A 49 1.08 -11.56 -4.95
CA ILE A 49 1.65 -10.34 -5.53
C ILE A 49 2.98 -10.03 -4.85
N MET A 50 3.06 -10.06 -3.52
CA MET A 50 4.32 -9.81 -2.80
C MET A 50 5.41 -10.86 -3.04
N ALA A 51 5.06 -12.07 -3.48
CA ALA A 51 6.03 -13.11 -3.81
C ALA A 51 6.52 -13.04 -5.27
N GLU A 52 5.63 -12.69 -6.20
CA GLU A 52 5.88 -12.77 -7.64
C GLU A 52 6.21 -11.41 -8.26
N THR A 53 5.48 -10.35 -7.85
CA THR A 53 5.57 -8.98 -8.36
C THR A 53 5.40 -7.95 -7.23
N PRO A 54 6.38 -7.82 -6.32
CA PRO A 54 6.24 -6.97 -5.14
C PRO A 54 5.88 -5.53 -5.50
N CYS A 55 4.77 -5.03 -4.95
CA CYS A 55 4.28 -3.66 -5.12
C CYS A 55 3.65 -3.16 -3.81
N ALA A 56 3.44 -1.84 -3.68
CA ALA A 56 2.78 -1.31 -2.49
C ALA A 56 1.30 -1.73 -2.48
N ILE A 57 0.83 -2.28 -1.36
CA ILE A 57 -0.57 -2.72 -1.20
C ILE A 57 -1.17 -2.07 0.05
N VAL A 58 -2.35 -1.47 -0.11
CA VAL A 58 -3.23 -1.03 0.99
C VAL A 58 -4.48 -1.87 0.98
N ILE A 59 -4.77 -2.49 2.12
CA ILE A 59 -5.99 -3.28 2.30
C ILE A 59 -7.17 -2.33 2.51
N VAL A 60 -8.29 -2.63 1.84
CA VAL A 60 -9.56 -1.92 1.95
C VAL A 60 -10.60 -2.90 2.49
N THR A 61 -11.33 -2.56 3.54
CA THR A 61 -12.31 -3.47 4.18
C THR A 61 -13.50 -2.72 4.76
N VAL A 62 -14.71 -3.26 4.69
CA VAL A 62 -15.92 -2.59 5.22
C VAL A 62 -16.00 -2.56 6.76
N ASP A 63 -15.28 -3.46 7.42
CA ASP A 63 -15.18 -3.52 8.88
C ASP A 63 -13.82 -4.08 9.27
N ARG A 64 -12.92 -3.20 9.71
CA ARG A 64 -11.57 -3.60 10.13
C ARG A 64 -11.56 -4.42 11.41
N GLU A 65 -12.44 -4.16 12.36
CA GLU A 65 -12.45 -4.83 13.66
C GLU A 65 -12.90 -6.29 13.50
N GLN A 66 -13.97 -6.52 12.74
CA GLN A 66 -14.45 -7.86 12.45
C GLN A 66 -13.46 -8.67 11.60
N ASN A 67 -12.69 -8.01 10.75
CA ASN A 67 -11.72 -8.66 9.87
C ASN A 67 -10.27 -8.60 10.37
N MET A 68 -10.06 -8.25 11.63
CA MET A 68 -8.73 -7.95 12.18
C MET A 68 -7.70 -9.07 11.97
N ARG A 69 -8.10 -10.35 12.09
CA ARG A 69 -7.21 -11.49 11.83
C ARG A 69 -6.68 -11.49 10.39
N ARG A 70 -7.58 -11.37 9.40
CA ARG A 70 -7.24 -11.33 7.98
C ARG A 70 -6.40 -10.11 7.62
N VAL A 71 -6.71 -8.97 8.23
CA VAL A 71 -5.90 -7.75 8.10
C VAL A 71 -4.48 -8.01 8.57
N PHE A 72 -4.30 -8.60 9.76
CA PHE A 72 -2.95 -8.94 10.26
C PHE A 72 -2.22 -9.96 9.38
N GLU A 73 -2.93 -10.95 8.84
CA GLU A 73 -2.35 -11.92 7.89
C GLU A 73 -1.86 -11.23 6.61
N ALA A 74 -2.68 -10.35 6.02
CA ALA A 74 -2.29 -9.57 4.83
C ALA A 74 -1.08 -8.66 5.11
N MET A 75 -1.06 -8.00 6.27
CA MET A 75 0.09 -7.21 6.73
C MET A 75 1.34 -8.10 6.90
N GLY A 76 1.18 -9.32 7.43
CA GLY A 76 2.24 -10.31 7.54
C GLY A 76 2.79 -10.78 6.19
N HIS A 77 1.99 -10.68 5.13
CA HIS A 77 2.41 -10.92 3.74
C HIS A 77 3.01 -9.69 3.05
N GLY A 78 3.03 -8.53 3.70
CA GLY A 78 3.70 -7.32 3.20
C GLY A 78 2.79 -6.18 2.77
N ALA A 79 1.48 -6.24 3.05
CA ALA A 79 0.64 -5.05 2.93
C ALA A 79 1.17 -3.91 3.83
N LEU A 80 1.08 -2.68 3.33
CA LEU A 80 1.67 -1.50 3.97
C LEU A 80 0.74 -0.84 4.99
N ASP A 81 -0.56 -0.84 4.72
CA ASP A 81 -1.58 -0.20 5.54
C ASP A 81 -2.96 -0.82 5.26
N VAL A 82 -3.93 -0.43 6.06
CA VAL A 82 -5.35 -0.78 5.92
C VAL A 82 -6.23 0.45 6.11
N VAL A 83 -7.34 0.49 5.40
CA VAL A 83 -8.36 1.54 5.49
C VAL A 83 -9.76 0.95 5.36
N ASP A 84 -10.74 1.61 5.94
CA ASP A 84 -12.12 1.22 5.74
C ASP A 84 -12.59 1.56 4.33
N THR A 85 -13.42 0.70 3.74
CA THR A 85 -14.05 0.95 2.44
C THR A 85 -14.89 2.22 2.54
N PRO A 86 -14.61 3.26 1.71
CA PRO A 86 -15.39 4.48 1.74
C PRO A 86 -16.87 4.21 1.44
N ALA A 87 -17.76 4.78 2.25
CA ALA A 87 -19.19 4.68 1.99
C ALA A 87 -19.55 5.37 0.67
N ILE A 88 -20.14 4.62 -0.26
CA ILE A 88 -20.62 5.11 -1.55
C ILE A 88 -22.11 5.47 -1.41
N GLY A 89 -22.53 6.61 -1.97
CA GLY A 89 -23.95 7.03 -2.00
C GLY A 89 -24.39 7.94 -0.84
N GLY A 90 -23.49 8.32 0.05
CA GLY A 90 -23.74 9.37 1.04
C GLY A 90 -23.70 10.80 0.44
N PRO A 91 -24.11 11.83 1.19
CA PRO A 91 -24.17 13.21 0.71
C PRO A 91 -22.80 13.81 0.38
N ASN A 92 -21.71 13.25 0.94
CA ASN A 92 -20.36 13.74 0.69
C ASN A 92 -19.34 12.60 0.45
N PRO A 93 -19.25 12.08 -0.79
CA PRO A 93 -18.31 11.01 -1.15
C PRO A 93 -16.84 11.41 -0.95
N LYS A 94 -16.50 12.70 -1.08
CA LYS A 94 -15.12 13.18 -0.89
C LYS A 94 -14.68 13.09 0.56
N GLU A 95 -15.58 13.42 1.49
CA GLU A 95 -15.31 13.25 2.93
C GLU A 95 -15.18 11.77 3.30
N ALA A 96 -16.07 10.92 2.78
CA ALA A 96 -15.99 9.47 3.00
C ALA A 96 -14.68 8.86 2.48
N ALA A 97 -14.16 9.36 1.35
CA ALA A 97 -12.90 8.92 0.77
C ALA A 97 -11.65 9.57 1.39
N ALA A 98 -11.79 10.60 2.23
CA ALA A 98 -10.66 11.36 2.77
C ALA A 98 -9.62 10.51 3.52
N PRO A 99 -10.00 9.51 4.36
CA PRO A 99 -9.04 8.63 5.02
C PRO A 99 -8.19 7.83 4.03
N LEU A 100 -8.82 7.30 2.96
CA LEU A 100 -8.13 6.56 1.90
C LEU A 100 -7.19 7.48 1.12
N LEU A 101 -7.66 8.65 0.70
CA LEU A 101 -6.83 9.63 -0.02
C LEU A 101 -5.62 10.06 0.81
N ARG A 102 -5.78 10.25 2.13
CA ARG A 102 -4.67 10.58 3.01
C ARG A 102 -3.60 9.49 3.04
N LYS A 103 -3.99 8.21 3.03
CA LYS A 103 -3.06 7.09 3.00
C LYS A 103 -2.32 7.00 1.67
N ILE A 104 -3.01 7.20 0.55
CA ILE A 104 -2.39 7.24 -0.78
C ILE A 104 -1.29 8.31 -0.81
N LEU A 105 -1.59 9.54 -0.35
CA LEU A 105 -0.61 10.63 -0.31
C LEU A 105 0.59 10.34 0.61
N ASN A 106 0.36 9.68 1.75
CA ASN A 106 1.46 9.28 2.64
C ASN A 106 2.37 8.23 1.99
N ILE A 107 1.78 7.29 1.23
CA ILE A 107 2.52 6.23 0.55
C ILE A 107 3.28 6.77 -0.67
N ASP A 108 2.70 7.69 -1.43
CA ASP A 108 3.38 8.39 -2.52
C ASP A 108 4.72 9.00 -2.04
N TRP A 109 4.69 9.69 -0.90
CA TRP A 109 5.90 10.22 -0.28
C TRP A 109 6.91 9.12 0.14
N LEU A 110 6.44 7.98 0.65
CA LEU A 110 7.30 6.85 1.02
C LEU A 110 7.94 6.18 -0.20
N ILE A 111 7.19 6.00 -1.28
CA ILE A 111 7.67 5.47 -2.56
C ILE A 111 8.70 6.42 -3.15
N GLY A 112 8.40 7.72 -3.21
CA GLY A 112 9.32 8.74 -3.72
C GLY A 112 10.65 8.80 -2.96
N GLN A 113 10.66 8.54 -1.65
CA GLN A 113 11.90 8.41 -0.86
C GLN A 113 12.71 7.16 -1.19
N ARG A 114 12.06 6.03 -1.50
CA ARG A 114 12.75 4.81 -1.91
C ARG A 114 13.40 4.99 -3.28
N VAL A 115 12.66 5.49 -4.26
CA VAL A 115 13.18 5.78 -5.61
C VAL A 115 14.34 6.78 -5.54
N GLY A 116 14.19 7.85 -4.75
CA GLY A 116 15.24 8.84 -4.53
C GLY A 116 16.49 8.26 -3.84
N ARG A 117 16.33 7.29 -2.92
CA ARG A 117 17.47 6.60 -2.29
C ARG A 117 18.13 5.60 -3.23
N GLU A 118 17.37 4.81 -3.99
CA GLU A 118 17.90 3.84 -4.96
C GLU A 118 18.68 4.54 -6.09
N HIS A 119 18.22 5.70 -6.58
CA HIS A 119 18.97 6.50 -7.54
C HIS A 119 20.27 7.11 -6.98
N VAL A 120 20.34 7.45 -5.69
CA VAL A 120 21.58 7.99 -5.09
C VAL A 120 22.66 6.91 -4.91
N VAL A 121 22.31 5.61 -4.90
CA VAL A 121 23.30 4.52 -4.83
C VAL A 121 24.09 4.35 -6.14
N ALA A 122 23.65 4.94 -7.25
CA ALA A 122 24.28 4.80 -8.57
C ALA A 122 25.35 5.85 -8.91
N ALA A 123 25.76 6.72 -7.98
CA ALA A 123 26.88 7.64 -8.19
C ALA A 123 28.21 7.02 -7.70
N PRO A 124 29.35 7.21 -8.40
CA PRO A 124 30.63 6.70 -7.94
C PRO A 124 30.97 7.32 -6.58
N ARG A 125 31.28 6.46 -5.60
CA ARG A 125 31.64 6.83 -4.24
C ARG A 125 32.88 7.73 -4.25
N SER A 126 32.71 9.03 -4.06
CA SER A 126 33.72 9.90 -3.48
C SER A 126 33.78 9.66 -1.96
N GLU A 127 34.99 9.66 -1.40
CA GLU A 127 35.33 9.19 -0.05
C GLU A 127 34.44 9.74 1.08
N PRO A 128 34.17 8.95 2.14
CA PRO A 128 33.24 9.35 3.17
C PRO A 128 33.89 10.32 4.16
N ALA A 129 33.44 11.58 4.17
CA ALA A 129 33.46 12.36 5.40
C ALA A 129 32.59 11.61 6.42
N ARG A 130 33.21 11.15 7.51
CA ARG A 130 32.61 10.36 8.59
C ARG A 130 31.40 11.11 9.18
N ARG A 131 30.22 10.83 8.63
CA ARG A 131 28.95 11.13 9.27
C ARG A 131 28.57 9.88 10.04
N ASP A 132 28.58 9.99 11.36
CA ASP A 132 28.20 8.90 12.25
C ASP A 132 26.82 8.38 11.82
N ARG A 133 26.81 7.18 11.25
CA ARG A 133 25.59 6.52 10.80
C ARG A 133 24.83 6.08 12.04
N LEU A 134 23.87 6.91 12.45
CA LEU A 134 22.93 6.58 13.50
C LEU A 134 21.88 5.60 12.96
N VAL A 135 21.73 4.47 13.65
CA VAL A 135 20.62 3.54 13.45
C VAL A 135 19.76 3.61 14.70
N ALA A 136 18.49 3.97 14.55
CA ALA A 136 17.50 3.96 15.62
C ALA A 136 16.49 2.84 15.36
N ILE A 137 16.30 1.97 16.35
CA ILE A 137 15.31 0.88 16.34
C ILE A 137 14.40 1.11 17.56
N GLY A 138 13.10 1.20 17.34
CA GLY A 138 12.09 1.24 18.40
C GLY A 138 11.17 0.03 18.30
N SER A 139 10.82 -0.57 19.44
CA SER A 139 9.78 -1.59 19.53
C SER A 139 8.61 -1.05 20.36
N SER A 140 7.40 -1.15 19.80
CA SER A 140 6.16 -0.79 20.48
C SER A 140 5.53 -2.06 21.05
N ALA A 141 5.51 -2.18 22.38
CA ALA A 141 4.74 -3.19 23.09
C ALA A 141 3.71 -2.47 23.97
N GLY A 142 2.73 -1.81 23.34
CA GLY A 142 1.61 -1.16 24.04
C GLY A 142 0.29 -1.80 23.63
N GLY A 143 -0.22 -2.69 24.48
CA GLY A 143 -1.62 -3.12 24.46
C GLY A 143 -2.37 -2.48 25.64
N PRO A 144 -3.63 -2.05 25.49
CA PRO A 144 -4.39 -1.50 26.61
C PRO A 144 -4.75 -2.58 27.63
N ALA A 145 -4.80 -2.13 28.89
CA ALA A 145 -5.04 -2.89 30.12
C ALA A 145 -6.45 -3.51 30.21
#